data_AF-A0A5E4R276-F1
#
_entry.id   AF-A0A5E4R276-F1
#
_cell.length_a   1.000
_cell.length_b   1.000
_cell.length_c   1.000
_cell.angle_alpha   90.00
_cell.angle_beta   90.00
_cell.angle_gamma   90.00
#
_symmetry.space_group_name_H-M   'P 1'
#
loop_
_entity.id
_entity.type
_entity.pdbx_description
1 polymer ?
#
loop_
_entity_poly.entity_id
_entity_poly.type
_entity_poly.pdbx_seq_one_letter_code
_entity_poly.pdbx_strand_id
1 'polypeptide(L)'
;MITLKKHYTEAIKRNPDDPKLYSNRAACYTKLAAFDLGLKDCEVCCKLDPKFIKGWIRKGKILQGMQQHAKALTAYQKALELDPSNAEAVDGYRACSTQLNSNPEEVRKRAMADPDVQAILRDPAMRCILDQMQQDPHALQDHLKNPEIAAKIQKLLESGLIAIH
;
A
#
# COMPACT_ATOMS: atom_id res chain seq x y z
N MET A 1 -1.99 28.77 7.47
CA MET A 1 -2.62 27.41 7.52
C MET A 1 -3.61 27.24 8.67
N ILE A 2 -3.31 27.74 9.88
CA ILE A 2 -4.21 27.66 11.05
C ILE A 2 -5.56 28.37 10.79
N THR A 3 -5.54 29.51 10.11
CA THR A 3 -6.76 30.28 9.75
C THR A 3 -7.67 29.52 8.78
N LEU A 4 -7.10 28.83 7.78
CA LEU A 4 -7.87 28.03 6.80
C LEU A 4 -8.60 26.85 7.46
N LYS A 5 -7.94 26.15 8.40
CA LYS A 5 -8.60 25.11 9.22
C LYS A 5 -9.85 25.66 9.93
N LYS A 6 -9.75 26.84 10.55
CA LYS A 6 -10.88 27.47 11.26
C LYS A 6 -12.02 27.80 10.29
N HIS A 7 -11.71 28.37 9.11
CA HIS A 7 -12.74 28.66 8.10
C HIS A 7 -13.47 27.41 7.60
N TYR A 8 -12.76 26.30 7.34
CA TYR A 8 -13.42 25.06 6.94
C TYR A 8 -14.26 24.44 8.05
N THR A 9 -13.84 24.54 9.31
CA THR A 9 -14.66 24.06 10.44
C THR A 9 -15.96 24.85 10.57
N GLU A 10 -15.92 26.17 10.42
CA GLU A 10 -17.15 26.98 10.41
C GLU A 10 -18.01 26.73 9.16
N ALA A 11 -17.40 26.51 8.00
CA ALA A 11 -18.13 26.15 6.79
C ALA A 11 -18.84 24.78 6.93
N ILE A 12 -18.18 23.79 7.54
CA ILE A 12 -18.77 22.46 7.80
C ILE A 12 -19.95 22.56 8.76
N LYS A 13 -19.90 23.43 9.78
CA LYS A 13 -21.06 23.66 10.66
C LYS A 13 -22.28 24.19 9.90
N ARG A 14 -22.05 24.98 8.84
CA ARG A 14 -23.11 25.57 8.01
C ARG A 14 -23.61 24.62 6.92
N ASN A 15 -22.74 23.75 6.40
CA ASN A 15 -23.09 22.76 5.40
C ASN A 15 -22.33 21.45 5.67
N PRO A 16 -22.84 20.59 6.56
CA PRO A 16 -22.15 19.38 7.00
C PRO A 16 -22.14 18.27 5.95
N ASP A 17 -22.92 18.38 4.88
CA ASP A 17 -23.07 17.35 3.86
C ASP A 17 -22.23 17.62 2.60
N ASP A 18 -21.46 18.72 2.54
CA ASP A 18 -20.58 19.00 1.41
C ASP A 18 -19.22 18.28 1.54
N PRO A 19 -18.96 17.21 0.75
CA PRO A 19 -17.71 16.45 0.80
C PRO A 19 -16.48 17.30 0.46
N LYS A 20 -16.64 18.38 -0.33
CA LYS A 20 -15.54 19.26 -0.73
C LYS A 20 -14.92 19.96 0.48
N LEU A 21 -15.74 20.33 1.47
CA LEU A 21 -15.28 21.01 2.68
C LEU A 21 -14.36 20.09 3.51
N TYR A 22 -14.75 18.84 3.69
CA TYR A 22 -13.93 17.84 4.37
C TYR A 22 -12.65 17.54 3.59
N SER A 23 -12.72 17.36 2.27
CA SER A 23 -11.52 17.17 1.43
C SER A 23 -10.54 18.35 1.52
N ASN A 24 -11.04 19.58 1.53
CA ASN A 24 -10.20 20.77 1.63
C ASN A 24 -9.60 20.94 3.02
N ARG A 25 -10.35 20.60 4.08
CA ARG A 25 -9.83 20.57 5.45
C ARG A 25 -8.81 19.46 5.65
N ALA A 26 -9.03 18.28 5.08
CA ALA A 26 -8.06 17.19 5.04
C ALA A 26 -6.75 17.62 4.39
N ALA A 27 -6.80 18.34 3.26
CA ALA A 27 -5.61 18.88 2.61
C ALA A 27 -4.83 19.87 3.50
N CYS A 28 -5.54 20.67 4.31
CA CYS A 28 -4.90 21.53 5.31
C CYS A 28 -4.21 20.70 6.39
N TYR A 29 -4.86 19.64 6.87
CA TYR A 29 -4.28 18.73 7.86
C TYR A 29 -3.06 17.98 7.34
N THR A 30 -3.04 17.57 6.07
CA THR A 30 -1.85 16.97 5.43
C THR A 30 -0.65 17.90 5.51
N LYS A 31 -0.83 19.18 5.17
CA LYS A 31 0.26 20.17 5.24
C LYS A 31 0.71 20.50 6.67
N LEU A 32 -0.17 20.28 7.65
CA LEU A 32 0.14 20.45 9.07
C LEU A 32 0.68 19.17 9.72
N ALA A 33 0.92 18.10 8.93
CA ALA A 33 1.28 16.76 9.42
C ALA A 33 0.28 16.18 10.46
N ALA A 34 -0.94 16.71 10.52
CA ALA A 34 -2.00 16.25 11.40
C ALA A 34 -2.79 15.11 10.72
N PHE A 35 -2.09 14.03 10.38
CA PHE A 35 -2.60 13.00 9.47
C PHE A 35 -3.85 12.28 9.99
N ASP A 36 -3.95 12.01 11.29
CA ASP A 36 -5.13 11.34 11.87
C ASP A 36 -6.41 12.17 11.71
N LEU A 37 -6.32 13.49 11.85
CA LEU A 37 -7.46 14.39 11.63
C LEU A 37 -7.83 14.46 10.15
N GLY A 38 -6.82 14.50 9.27
CA GLY A 38 -7.03 14.47 7.83
C GLY A 38 -7.69 13.17 7.36
N LEU A 39 -7.30 12.03 7.93
CA LEU A 39 -7.90 10.73 7.62
C LEU A 39 -9.38 10.70 7.98
N LYS A 40 -9.75 11.17 9.17
CA LYS A 40 -11.16 11.25 9.59
C LYS A 40 -11.99 12.10 8.63
N ASP A 41 -11.45 13.24 8.19
CA ASP A 41 -12.12 14.09 7.19
C ASP A 41 -12.24 13.39 5.84
N CYS A 42 -11.21 12.68 5.40
CA CYS A 42 -11.26 11.86 4.19
C CYS A 42 -12.30 10.74 4.28
N GLU A 43 -12.45 10.09 5.44
CA GLU A 43 -13.46 9.05 5.66
C GLU A 43 -14.88 9.62 5.61
N VAL A 44 -15.11 10.78 6.24
CA VAL A 44 -16.41 11.47 6.14
C VAL A 44 -16.68 11.87 4.69
N CYS A 45 -15.69 12.44 4.00
CA CYS A 45 -15.78 12.81 2.60
C CYS A 45 -16.20 11.63 1.70
N CYS A 46 -15.55 10.46 1.87
CA CYS A 46 -15.86 9.25 1.09
C CYS A 46 -17.21 8.62 1.46
N LYS A 47 -17.70 8.85 2.70
CA LYS A 47 -19.05 8.42 3.12
C LYS A 47 -20.14 9.30 2.53
N LEU A 48 -19.91 10.61 2.49
CA LEU A 48 -20.84 11.60 1.93
C LEU A 48 -20.96 11.45 0.41
N ASP A 49 -19.82 11.33 -0.27
CA ASP A 49 -19.80 11.09 -1.72
C ASP A 49 -18.71 10.06 -2.08
N PRO A 50 -19.09 8.78 -2.23
CA PRO A 50 -18.17 7.73 -2.66
C PRO A 50 -17.58 7.96 -4.06
N LYS A 51 -18.24 8.76 -4.91
CA LYS A 51 -17.77 9.08 -6.28
C LYS A 51 -16.86 10.30 -6.31
N PHE A 52 -16.64 10.97 -5.17
CA PHE A 52 -15.77 12.12 -5.11
C PHE A 52 -14.29 11.72 -5.11
N ILE A 53 -13.72 11.63 -6.32
CA ILE A 53 -12.35 11.17 -6.59
C ILE A 53 -11.31 11.89 -5.72
N LYS A 54 -11.45 13.21 -5.53
CA LYS A 54 -10.52 14.00 -4.72
C LYS A 54 -10.47 13.52 -3.26
N GLY A 55 -11.58 13.02 -2.69
CA GLY A 55 -11.59 12.46 -1.34
C GLY A 55 -10.66 11.25 -1.20
N TRP A 56 -10.73 10.33 -2.17
CA TRP A 56 -9.87 9.14 -2.25
C TRP A 56 -8.41 9.50 -2.46
N ILE A 57 -8.12 10.45 -3.35
CA ILE A 57 -6.76 10.93 -3.60
C ILE A 57 -6.16 11.59 -2.34
N ARG A 58 -6.94 12.42 -1.62
CA ARG A 58 -6.50 13.01 -0.36
C ARG A 58 -6.22 11.93 0.69
N LYS A 59 -7.07 10.91 0.78
CA LYS A 59 -6.86 9.76 1.66
C LYS A 59 -5.54 9.05 1.35
N GLY A 60 -5.29 8.77 0.06
CA GLY A 60 -4.03 8.18 -0.40
C GLY A 60 -2.81 9.01 -0.02
N LYS A 61 -2.85 10.34 -0.25
CA LYS A 61 -1.74 11.25 0.09
C LYS A 61 -1.44 11.30 1.59
N ILE A 62 -2.48 11.26 2.42
CA ILE A 62 -2.30 11.25 3.87
C ILE A 62 -1.69 9.92 4.32
N LEU A 63 -2.18 8.79 3.81
CA LEU A 63 -1.63 7.47 4.11
C LEU A 63 -0.18 7.32 3.64
N GLN A 64 0.17 7.90 2.49
CA GLN A 64 1.56 8.04 2.04
C GLN A 64 2.42 8.79 3.06
N GLY A 65 1.94 9.93 3.56
CA GLY A 65 2.64 10.71 4.59
C GLY A 65 2.82 9.96 5.92
N MET A 66 1.92 9.01 6.21
CA MET A 66 2.02 8.10 7.36
C MET A 66 2.84 6.83 7.08
N GLN A 67 3.48 6.71 5.91
CA GLN A 67 4.18 5.51 5.45
C GLN A 67 3.31 4.24 5.40
N GLN A 68 1.99 4.39 5.33
CA GLN A 68 1.05 3.28 5.19
C GLN A 68 0.78 3.00 3.69
N HIS A 69 1.85 2.65 2.95
CA HIS A 69 1.83 2.54 1.49
C HIS A 69 0.81 1.53 0.98
N ALA A 70 0.66 0.38 1.67
CA ALA A 70 -0.34 -0.63 1.30
C ALA A 70 -1.78 -0.08 1.33
N LYS A 71 -2.15 0.68 2.37
CA LYS A 71 -3.49 1.28 2.46
C LYS A 71 -3.64 2.45 1.49
N ALA A 72 -2.56 3.19 1.23
CA ALA A 72 -2.56 4.27 0.25
C ALA A 72 -2.84 3.73 -1.15
N LEU A 73 -2.26 2.58 -1.55
CA LEU A 73 -2.56 1.91 -2.82
C LEU A 73 -4.05 1.62 -2.96
N THR A 74 -4.70 1.07 -1.92
CA THR A 74 -6.13 0.81 -1.95
C THR A 74 -6.94 2.09 -2.16
N ALA A 75 -6.56 3.20 -1.53
CA ALA A 75 -7.22 4.48 -1.72
C ALA A 75 -7.03 5.04 -3.14
N TYR A 76 -5.82 4.93 -3.71
CA TYR A 76 -5.57 5.33 -5.10
C TYR A 76 -6.26 4.41 -6.11
N GLN A 77 -6.34 3.10 -5.85
CA GLN A 77 -7.12 2.17 -6.66
C GLN A 77 -8.59 2.58 -6.69
N LYS A 78 -9.19 2.96 -5.56
CA LYS A 78 -10.56 3.51 -5.54
C LYS A 78 -10.70 4.80 -6.35
N ALA A 79 -9.71 5.68 -6.33
CA ALA A 79 -9.72 6.86 -7.20
C ALA A 79 -9.63 6.49 -8.69
N LEU A 80 -8.80 5.50 -9.05
CA LEU A 80 -8.61 5.03 -10.43
C LEU A 80 -9.79 4.19 -10.95
N GLU A 81 -10.51 3.48 -10.08
CA GLU A 81 -11.78 2.82 -10.43
C GLU A 81 -12.84 3.84 -10.90
N LEU A 82 -12.82 5.05 -10.31
CA LEU A 82 -13.73 6.14 -10.66
C LEU A 82 -13.27 6.94 -11.88
N ASP A 83 -11.97 7.21 -11.98
CA ASP A 83 -11.32 7.87 -13.10
C ASP A 83 -9.95 7.25 -13.38
N PRO A 84 -9.87 6.30 -14.33
CA PRO A 84 -8.63 5.61 -14.67
C PRO A 84 -7.56 6.54 -15.24
N SER A 85 -7.94 7.70 -15.77
CA SER A 85 -7.05 8.67 -16.40
C SER A 85 -6.52 9.74 -15.45
N ASN A 86 -6.89 9.65 -14.16
CA ASN A 86 -6.53 10.67 -13.19
C ASN A 86 -5.02 10.67 -12.88
N ALA A 87 -4.29 11.65 -13.41
CA ALA A 87 -2.83 11.74 -13.25
C ALA A 87 -2.39 11.72 -11.78
N GLU A 88 -3.07 12.46 -10.89
CA GLU A 88 -2.70 12.52 -9.47
C GLU A 88 -2.88 11.18 -8.76
N ALA A 89 -3.88 10.38 -9.16
CA ALA A 89 -4.08 9.03 -8.63
C ALA A 89 -3.09 8.02 -9.21
N VAL A 90 -2.77 8.10 -10.52
CA VAL A 90 -1.77 7.24 -11.17
C VAL A 90 -0.38 7.46 -10.56
N ASP A 91 0.03 8.72 -10.41
CA ASP A 91 1.33 9.07 -9.82
C ASP A 91 1.40 8.61 -8.36
N GLY A 92 0.33 8.84 -7.59
CA GLY A 92 0.25 8.38 -6.20
C GLY A 92 0.32 6.86 -6.07
N TYR A 93 -0.37 6.14 -6.97
CA TYR A 93 -0.33 4.68 -7.02
C TYR A 93 1.07 4.16 -7.35
N ARG A 94 1.72 4.69 -8.40
CA ARG A 94 3.08 4.31 -8.79
C ARG A 94 4.08 4.59 -7.67
N ALA A 95 4.04 5.77 -7.08
CA ALA A 95 4.94 6.14 -5.98
C ALA A 95 4.81 5.19 -4.78
N CYS A 96 3.58 4.85 -4.39
CA CYS A 96 3.35 3.85 -3.33
C CYS A 96 3.83 2.46 -3.71
N SER A 97 3.58 2.04 -4.95
CA SER A 97 3.98 0.71 -5.42
C SER A 97 5.49 0.56 -5.41
N THR A 98 6.22 1.58 -5.86
CA THR A 98 7.69 1.58 -5.80
C THR A 98 8.16 1.52 -4.35
N GLN A 99 7.64 2.39 -3.47
CA GLN A 99 8.07 2.42 -2.08
C GLN A 99 7.80 1.11 -1.33
N LEU A 100 6.65 0.48 -1.59
CA LEU A 100 6.28 -0.80 -1.00
C LEU A 100 7.22 -1.93 -1.47
N ASN A 101 7.61 -1.92 -2.74
CA ASN A 101 8.53 -2.91 -3.30
C ASN A 101 9.99 -2.65 -2.90
N SER A 102 10.34 -1.40 -2.55
CA SER A 102 11.68 -1.04 -2.09
C SER A 102 11.90 -1.28 -0.59
N ASN A 103 10.84 -1.50 0.20
CA ASN A 103 10.95 -1.72 1.64
C ASN A 103 11.01 -3.23 1.98
N PRO A 104 12.19 -3.77 2.35
CA PRO A 104 12.35 -5.22 2.56
C PRO A 104 11.44 -5.79 3.65
N GLU A 105 11.12 -4.99 4.67
CA GLU A 105 10.24 -5.43 5.76
C GLU A 105 8.78 -5.59 5.29
N GLU A 106 8.28 -4.66 4.47
CA GLU A 106 6.92 -4.75 3.93
C GLU A 106 6.80 -5.84 2.86
N VAL A 107 7.83 -6.00 2.01
CA VAL A 107 7.93 -7.13 1.08
C VAL A 107 7.87 -8.45 1.85
N ARG A 108 8.70 -8.60 2.89
CA ARG A 108 8.70 -9.79 3.75
C ARG A 108 7.34 -10.01 4.42
N LYS A 109 6.72 -8.96 4.96
CA LYS A 109 5.41 -9.05 5.62
C LYS A 109 4.31 -9.46 4.64
N ARG A 110 4.31 -8.92 3.42
CA ARG A 110 3.34 -9.26 2.37
C ARG A 110 3.51 -10.70 1.92
N ALA A 111 4.74 -11.11 1.64
CA ALA A 111 5.02 -12.47 1.24
C ALA A 111 4.67 -13.47 2.35
N MET A 112 4.94 -13.13 3.62
CA MET A 112 4.50 -13.93 4.76
C MET A 112 2.97 -13.93 4.96
N ALA A 113 2.22 -12.99 4.39
CA ALA A 113 0.76 -13.00 4.43
C ALA A 113 0.14 -13.83 3.29
N ASP A 114 0.94 -14.20 2.27
CA ASP A 114 0.49 -15.05 1.17
C ASP A 114 0.38 -16.51 1.63
N PRO A 115 -0.82 -17.14 1.55
CA PRO A 115 -1.04 -18.51 2.00
C PRO A 115 -0.16 -19.54 1.28
N ASP A 116 0.13 -19.31 0.00
CA ASP A 116 0.93 -20.22 -0.81
C ASP A 116 2.40 -20.15 -0.39
N VAL A 117 2.89 -18.94 -0.14
CA VAL A 117 4.24 -18.72 0.42
C VAL A 117 4.36 -19.36 1.80
N GLN A 118 3.34 -19.21 2.67
CA GLN A 118 3.34 -19.87 3.97
C GLN A 118 3.36 -21.40 3.85
N ALA A 119 2.61 -21.97 2.91
CA ALA A 119 2.61 -23.40 2.66
C ALA A 119 3.99 -23.90 2.23
N ILE A 120 4.64 -23.16 1.33
CA ILE A 120 6.01 -23.44 0.87
C ILE A 120 7.01 -23.38 2.04
N LEU A 121 6.93 -22.36 2.90
CA LEU A 121 7.82 -22.20 4.06
C LEU A 121 7.58 -23.22 5.19
N ARG A 122 6.40 -23.86 5.21
CA ARG A 122 6.07 -24.94 6.16
C ARG A 122 6.48 -26.32 5.66
N ASP A 123 6.75 -26.47 4.38
CA ASP A 123 7.20 -27.72 3.77
C ASP A 123 8.60 -28.11 4.31
N PRO A 124 8.74 -29.30 4.95
CA PRO A 124 10.02 -29.76 5.50
C PRO A 124 11.12 -29.89 4.43
N ALA A 125 10.77 -30.33 3.22
CA ALA A 125 11.73 -30.47 2.14
C ALA A 125 12.24 -29.09 1.71
N MET A 126 11.32 -28.12 1.60
CA MET A 126 11.68 -26.75 1.25
C MET A 126 12.59 -26.10 2.31
N ARG A 127 12.33 -26.34 3.60
CA ARG A 127 13.20 -25.83 4.69
C ARG A 127 14.62 -26.37 4.60
N CYS A 128 14.79 -27.66 4.32
CA CYS A 128 16.12 -28.24 4.09
C CYS A 128 16.82 -27.59 2.90
N ILE A 129 16.10 -27.32 1.81
CA ILE A 129 16.67 -26.71 0.60
C ILE A 129 17.09 -25.27 0.87
N LEU A 130 16.28 -24.49 1.60
CA LEU A 130 16.61 -23.12 1.99
C LEU A 130 17.84 -23.07 2.92
N ASP A 131 17.98 -24.03 3.83
CA ASP A 131 19.15 -24.17 4.71
C ASP A 131 20.41 -24.55 3.91
N GLN A 132 20.30 -25.53 3.00
CA GLN A 132 21.37 -25.91 2.08
C GLN A 132 21.79 -24.76 1.17
N MET A 133 20.84 -23.96 0.68
CA MET A 133 21.12 -22.79 -0.16
C MET A 133 21.90 -21.70 0.60
N GLN A 134 21.68 -21.56 1.92
CA GLN A 134 22.49 -20.64 2.74
C GLN A 134 23.93 -21.13 2.91
N GLN A 135 24.17 -22.44 2.88
CA GLN A 135 25.48 -23.04 3.06
C GLN A 135 26.25 -23.20 1.74
N ASP A 136 25.54 -23.54 0.66
CA ASP A 136 26.10 -23.74 -0.68
C ASP A 136 25.13 -23.26 -1.79
N PRO A 137 25.44 -22.11 -2.44
CA PRO A 137 24.65 -21.58 -3.55
C PRO A 137 24.58 -22.52 -4.77
N HIS A 138 25.54 -23.43 -4.95
CA HIS A 138 25.56 -24.34 -6.11
C HIS A 138 24.58 -25.49 -5.95
N ALA A 139 24.27 -25.90 -4.72
CA ALA A 139 23.29 -26.94 -4.42
C ALA A 139 21.87 -26.58 -4.93
N LEU A 140 21.59 -25.28 -5.11
CA LEU A 140 20.35 -24.78 -5.69
C LEU A 140 20.11 -25.34 -7.11
N GLN A 141 21.15 -25.48 -7.93
CA GLN A 141 21.02 -25.95 -9.31
C GLN A 141 20.51 -27.39 -9.38
N ASP A 142 20.88 -28.23 -8.42
CA ASP A 142 20.41 -29.61 -8.35
C ASP A 142 18.95 -29.70 -7.95
N HIS A 143 18.51 -28.85 -7.03
CA HIS A 143 17.11 -28.78 -6.58
C HIS A 143 16.17 -28.22 -7.66
N LEU A 144 16.67 -27.31 -8.52
CA LEU A 144 15.93 -26.77 -9.66
C LEU A 144 15.66 -27.80 -10.77
N LYS A 145 16.34 -28.97 -10.76
CA LYS A 145 16.02 -30.08 -11.68
C LYS A 145 14.65 -30.69 -11.41
N ASN A 146 14.14 -30.54 -10.18
CA ASN A 146 12.78 -30.97 -9.84
C ASN A 146 11.79 -29.83 -10.15
N PRO A 147 10.84 -30.03 -11.09
CA PRO A 147 9.91 -28.99 -11.51
C PRO A 147 8.98 -28.49 -10.39
N GLU A 148 8.62 -29.35 -9.43
CA GLU A 148 7.78 -28.94 -8.29
C GLU A 148 8.54 -28.02 -7.34
N ILE A 149 9.81 -28.33 -7.08
CA ILE A 149 10.68 -27.52 -6.20
C ILE A 149 11.04 -26.21 -6.90
N ALA A 150 11.34 -26.26 -8.20
CA ALA A 150 11.61 -25.07 -9.00
C ALA A 150 10.44 -24.07 -8.99
N ALA A 151 9.20 -24.55 -9.15
CA ALA A 151 8.01 -23.70 -9.08
C ALA A 151 7.85 -23.04 -7.70
N LYS A 152 8.12 -23.78 -6.61
CA LYS A 152 8.08 -23.23 -5.24
C LYS A 152 9.15 -22.17 -5.01
N ILE A 153 10.40 -22.42 -5.46
CA ILE A 153 11.50 -21.45 -5.36
C ILE A 153 11.20 -20.20 -6.18
N GLN A 154 10.72 -20.36 -7.41
CA GLN A 154 10.36 -19.25 -8.29
C GLN A 154 9.30 -18.35 -7.65
N LYS A 155 8.29 -18.95 -7.01
CA LYS A 155 7.26 -18.20 -6.29
C LYS A 155 7.81 -17.42 -5.09
N LEU A 156 8.83 -17.95 -4.39
CA LEU A 156 9.51 -17.21 -3.33
C LEU A 156 10.36 -16.05 -3.86
N LEU A 157 10.98 -16.20 -5.04
CA LEU A 157 11.69 -15.13 -5.74
C LEU A 157 10.73 -14.02 -6.19
N GLU A 158 9.58 -14.39 -6.78
CA GLU A 158 8.53 -13.44 -7.18
C GLU A 158 7.93 -12.70 -5.98
N SER A 159 7.87 -13.34 -4.82
CA SER A 159 7.44 -12.70 -3.57
C SER A 159 8.45 -11.71 -3.00
N GLY A 160 9.69 -11.69 -3.51
CA GLY A 160 10.77 -10.84 -3.03
C GLY A 160 11.35 -11.25 -1.66
N LEU A 161 11.00 -12.45 -1.15
CA LEU A 161 11.56 -12.99 0.09
C LEU A 161 12.99 -13.48 -0.04
N ILE A 162 13.33 -13.96 -1.23
CA ILE A 162 14.62 -14.55 -1.55
C ILE A 162 15.13 -13.79 -2.77
N ALA A 163 16.42 -13.52 -2.79
CA ALA A 163 17.12 -13.07 -3.98
C ALA A 163 18.30 -14.00 -4.21
N ILE A 164 18.51 -14.41 -5.46
CA ILE A 164 19.71 -15.13 -5.87
C ILE A 164 20.73 -14.04 -6.21
N HIS A 165 21.86 -14.03 -5.53
CA HIS A 165 22.98 -13.11 -5.76
C HIS A 165 24.20 -13.91 -6.21
#